data_AF-A0A395SIF8-F1
#
_entry.id   AF-A0A395SIF8-F1
#
_cell.length_a   1.000
_cell.length_b   1.000
_cell.length_c   1.000
_cell.angle_alpha   90.00
_cell.angle_beta   90.00
_cell.angle_gamma   90.00
#
_symmetry.space_group_name_H-M   'P 1'
#
loop_
_entity.id
_entity.type
_entity.pdbx_description
1 polymer ?
#
loop_
_entity_poly.entity_id
_entity_poly.type
_entity_poly.pdbx_seq_one_letter_code
_entity_poly.pdbx_strand_id
1 'polypeptide(L)'
;MTRGSTTALYSSSLVSSLEQKRSPRDLWELPKIPQWKSDRVVGKAYLVDQEALKNGSHHYASLLGTKLRGLSLSEGITRYKFTVQTSYIDLQCSLEKASDLEFGDYFFQGMPTPYTPSQYTFGYVAGIRTPISWKEWKILDDPPPLQLVYMPVLGSDLAALNCTMQTVWIETEIHCGPSPAARSCYAYRQRRMEIGTSSNRLPRLMIKSLGALRQVLAYWREASGVSSVNKASATDNYIRGELHPYAGQNSKTLSDLDPEMFSAGVSRRMTTAFNTFWDATLDPLRHTDMISSTLDGNSTAYEDEFNAQPFMNSTLGTMTVEHEVYHASPLWVAILLTTTLFLQILAILGLVLEVLIVGPEILGYASSLTRDSPYVPRSNIGSALGGPERARALGDIRLQLVDVRPNEDIGYLAVCAVPPKAVDEITEGSTETRDAEIVSEQVFLRKLDSKRLYR
;
A
#
# COMPACT_ATOMS: atom_id res chain seq x y z
N MET A 1 29.05 -20.86 -17.91
CA MET A 1 27.83 -21.65 -17.60
C MET A 1 27.90 -22.17 -16.16
N THR A 2 27.12 -21.61 -15.25
CA THR A 2 27.03 -22.09 -13.85
C THR A 2 25.86 -23.05 -13.69
N ARG A 3 26.02 -24.30 -14.16
CA ARG A 3 25.03 -25.40 -13.96
C ARG A 3 24.52 -25.43 -12.52
N GLY A 4 25.41 -25.20 -11.55
CA GLY A 4 25.06 -25.11 -10.13
C GLY A 4 24.04 -24.01 -9.80
N SER A 5 24.21 -22.80 -10.35
CA SER A 5 23.32 -21.67 -10.07
C SER A 5 21.92 -21.85 -10.67
N THR A 6 21.82 -22.29 -11.93
CA THR A 6 20.51 -22.60 -12.57
C THR A 6 19.78 -23.70 -11.79
N THR A 7 20.48 -24.79 -11.46
CA THR A 7 19.94 -25.89 -10.65
C THR A 7 19.49 -25.39 -9.28
N ALA A 8 20.26 -24.51 -8.62
CA ALA A 8 19.90 -23.95 -7.32
C ALA A 8 18.60 -23.15 -7.38
N LEU A 9 18.46 -22.24 -8.36
CA LEU A 9 17.23 -21.47 -8.57
C LEU A 9 16.02 -22.40 -8.78
N TYR A 10 16.13 -23.33 -9.73
CA TYR A 10 15.03 -24.25 -10.03
C TYR A 10 14.67 -25.17 -8.85
N SER A 11 15.66 -25.81 -8.23
CA SER A 11 15.45 -26.69 -7.08
C SER A 11 14.83 -25.94 -5.90
N SER A 12 15.30 -24.74 -5.58
CA SER A 12 14.72 -23.95 -4.49
C SER A 12 13.23 -23.61 -4.73
N SER A 13 12.86 -23.30 -5.98
CA SER A 13 11.47 -23.09 -6.37
C SER A 13 10.63 -24.36 -6.21
N LEU A 14 11.17 -25.53 -6.54
CA LEU A 14 10.49 -26.82 -6.36
C LEU A 14 10.39 -27.27 -4.88
N VAL A 15 11.41 -27.00 -4.07
CA VAL A 15 11.43 -27.33 -2.63
C VAL A 15 10.45 -26.46 -1.84
N SER A 16 10.16 -25.25 -2.32
CA SER A 16 9.29 -24.29 -1.64
C SER A 16 7.91 -24.85 -1.25
N SER A 17 7.33 -24.29 -0.18
CA SER A 17 6.02 -24.71 0.34
C SER A 17 4.91 -24.55 -0.70
N LEU A 18 3.79 -25.26 -0.52
CA LEU A 18 2.64 -25.11 -1.40
C LEU A 18 2.13 -23.66 -1.42
N GLU A 19 2.12 -23.00 -0.26
CA GLU A 19 1.74 -21.59 -0.13
C GLU A 19 2.66 -20.69 -0.95
N GLN A 20 3.98 -20.92 -0.92
CA GLN A 20 4.94 -20.14 -1.70
C GLN A 20 4.79 -20.39 -3.21
N LYS A 21 4.57 -21.64 -3.63
CA LYS A 21 4.29 -21.95 -5.05
C LYS A 21 3.04 -21.23 -5.56
N ARG A 22 2.04 -21.02 -4.70
CA ARG A 22 0.77 -20.34 -5.01
C ARG A 22 0.77 -18.83 -4.76
N SER A 23 1.75 -18.31 -4.03
CA SER A 23 1.97 -16.87 -3.82
C SER A 23 2.05 -16.12 -5.15
N PRO A 24 1.60 -14.86 -5.26
CA PRO A 24 1.81 -14.02 -6.45
C PRO A 24 3.28 -13.72 -6.74
N ARG A 25 4.17 -14.03 -5.80
CA ARG A 25 5.60 -13.78 -5.88
C ARG A 25 6.41 -15.07 -5.71
N ASP A 26 7.63 -15.07 -6.20
CA ASP A 26 8.59 -16.15 -5.96
C ASP A 26 9.33 -15.97 -4.63
N LEU A 27 10.31 -16.84 -4.35
CA LEU A 27 11.10 -16.83 -3.11
C LEU A 27 11.90 -15.53 -2.91
N TRP A 28 12.15 -14.77 -3.98
CA TRP A 28 12.89 -13.51 -3.96
C TRP A 28 11.98 -12.29 -4.17
N GLU A 29 10.69 -12.45 -3.87
CA GLU A 29 9.69 -11.38 -3.93
C GLU A 29 9.42 -10.83 -5.35
N LEU A 30 9.85 -11.54 -6.39
CA LEU A 30 9.61 -11.16 -7.79
C LEU A 30 8.22 -11.62 -8.23
N PRO A 31 7.46 -10.80 -8.98
CA PRO A 31 6.11 -11.14 -9.39
C PRO A 31 6.09 -12.29 -10.39
N LYS A 32 5.22 -13.27 -10.17
CA LYS A 32 5.00 -14.38 -11.11
C LYS A 32 3.88 -14.06 -12.08
N ILE A 33 3.98 -14.65 -13.28
CA ILE A 33 2.99 -14.48 -14.35
C ILE A 33 2.02 -15.68 -14.31
N PRO A 34 0.71 -15.46 -14.08
CA PRO A 34 -0.29 -16.53 -14.18
C PRO A 34 -0.36 -17.12 -15.59
N GLN A 35 -0.65 -18.42 -15.68
CA GLN A 35 -0.95 -19.06 -16.96
C GLN A 35 -2.23 -18.47 -17.57
N TRP A 36 -2.19 -18.21 -18.87
CA TRP A 36 -3.36 -17.88 -19.66
C TRP A 36 -4.31 -19.07 -19.74
N LYS A 37 -5.61 -18.80 -19.68
CA LYS A 37 -6.62 -19.84 -19.87
C LYS A 37 -7.07 -19.92 -21.32
N SER A 38 -7.20 -21.13 -21.84
CA SER A 38 -7.60 -21.41 -23.22
C SER A 38 -9.02 -20.93 -23.57
N ASP A 39 -9.91 -20.81 -22.57
CA ASP A 39 -11.29 -20.32 -22.74
C ASP A 39 -11.39 -18.79 -22.93
N ARG A 40 -10.30 -18.05 -22.67
CA ARG A 40 -10.28 -16.59 -22.78
C ARG A 40 -10.01 -16.13 -24.22
N VAL A 41 -10.73 -15.09 -24.63
CA VAL A 41 -10.62 -14.48 -25.95
C VAL A 41 -9.29 -13.73 -26.08
N VAL A 42 -8.60 -13.96 -27.19
CA VAL A 42 -7.34 -13.28 -27.51
C VAL A 42 -7.61 -11.77 -27.72
N GLY A 43 -6.66 -10.90 -27.35
CA GLY A 43 -6.80 -9.45 -27.48
C GLY A 43 -7.66 -8.78 -26.41
N LYS A 44 -8.39 -9.54 -25.57
CA LYS A 44 -9.16 -9.00 -24.44
C LYS A 44 -8.37 -9.07 -23.14
N ALA A 45 -8.47 -8.00 -22.34
CA ALA A 45 -7.87 -7.94 -21.01
C ALA A 45 -8.81 -8.51 -19.95
N TYR A 46 -8.26 -9.31 -19.04
CA TYR A 46 -8.97 -9.95 -17.93
C TYR A 46 -8.22 -9.71 -16.62
N LEU A 47 -8.97 -9.49 -15.54
CA LEU A 47 -8.39 -9.42 -14.20
C LEU A 47 -7.79 -10.78 -13.81
N VAL A 48 -6.68 -10.72 -13.08
CA VAL A 48 -6.06 -11.89 -12.48
C VAL A 48 -6.84 -12.26 -11.22
N ASP A 49 -7.33 -13.49 -11.20
CA ASP A 49 -8.04 -14.05 -10.06
C ASP A 49 -7.03 -14.57 -9.03
N GLN A 50 -6.74 -13.73 -8.03
CA GLN A 50 -5.77 -14.01 -6.97
C GLN A 50 -6.23 -15.12 -6.02
N GLU A 51 -7.54 -15.24 -5.80
CA GLU A 51 -8.11 -16.26 -4.92
C GLU A 51 -8.02 -17.64 -5.57
N ALA A 52 -8.31 -17.73 -6.86
CA ALA A 52 -8.11 -18.95 -7.64
C ALA A 52 -6.64 -19.42 -7.67
N LEU A 53 -5.68 -18.48 -7.70
CA LEU A 53 -4.25 -18.81 -7.60
C LEU A 53 -3.91 -19.36 -6.21
N LYS A 54 -4.41 -18.72 -5.14
CA LYS A 54 -4.21 -19.14 -3.74
C LYS A 54 -4.82 -20.52 -3.44
N ASN A 55 -6.00 -20.79 -3.98
CA ASN A 55 -6.73 -22.04 -3.76
C ASN A 55 -6.22 -23.16 -4.69
N GLY A 56 -5.44 -22.82 -5.73
CA GLY A 56 -4.80 -23.76 -6.65
C GLY A 56 -5.63 -24.10 -7.89
N SER A 57 -6.79 -23.49 -8.09
CA SER A 57 -7.56 -23.65 -9.32
C SER A 57 -6.85 -22.99 -10.52
N HIS A 58 -6.06 -21.93 -10.30
CA HIS A 58 -5.14 -21.32 -11.28
C HIS A 58 -3.67 -21.54 -10.88
N HIS A 59 -2.74 -21.53 -11.86
CA HIS A 59 -1.29 -21.69 -11.62
C HIS A 59 -0.49 -20.64 -12.40
N TYR A 60 0.79 -20.51 -12.02
CA TYR A 60 1.75 -19.65 -12.70
C TYR A 60 2.43 -20.36 -13.87
N ALA A 61 2.77 -19.59 -14.89
CA ALA A 61 3.55 -20.07 -16.03
C ALA A 61 4.94 -20.53 -15.61
N SER A 62 5.48 -19.96 -14.53
CA SER A 62 6.78 -20.27 -13.94
C SER A 62 6.68 -20.10 -12.41
N LEU A 63 7.39 -20.92 -11.64
CA LEU A 63 7.57 -20.71 -10.19
C LEU A 63 8.61 -19.63 -9.90
N LEU A 64 9.41 -19.26 -10.89
CA LEU A 64 10.38 -18.19 -10.83
C LEU A 64 9.73 -16.89 -11.29
N GLY A 65 9.98 -15.80 -10.58
CA GLY A 65 9.38 -14.51 -10.86
C GLY A 65 9.99 -13.82 -12.07
N THR A 66 9.25 -12.89 -12.66
CA THR A 66 9.79 -12.02 -13.72
C THR A 66 10.72 -11.00 -13.07
N LYS A 67 11.98 -10.97 -13.51
CA LYS A 67 12.95 -10.00 -13.01
C LYS A 67 12.55 -8.58 -13.39
N LEU A 68 12.57 -7.68 -12.41
CA LEU A 68 12.28 -6.26 -12.56
C LEU A 68 13.48 -5.44 -12.06
N ARG A 69 13.74 -4.31 -12.73
CA ARG A 69 14.79 -3.35 -12.34
C ARG A 69 14.24 -1.93 -12.45
N GLY A 70 14.84 -1.00 -11.72
CA GLY A 70 14.48 0.43 -11.77
C GLY A 70 13.29 0.83 -10.90
N LEU A 71 12.86 -0.03 -9.97
CA LEU A 71 11.89 0.35 -8.94
C LEU A 71 12.63 1.07 -7.81
N SER A 72 12.35 2.36 -7.62
CA SER A 72 13.03 3.18 -6.63
C SER A 72 12.72 2.71 -5.20
N LEU A 73 13.69 2.92 -4.30
CA LEU A 73 13.61 2.58 -2.88
C LEU A 73 12.77 3.54 -2.05
N SER A 74 12.05 4.49 -2.67
CA SER A 74 11.42 5.60 -1.94
C SER A 74 10.57 5.09 -0.78
N GLU A 75 11.02 5.43 0.42
CA GLU A 75 10.33 5.17 1.68
C GLU A 75 8.95 5.85 1.64
N GLY A 76 7.89 5.13 2.00
CA GLY A 76 6.51 5.65 2.05
C GLY A 76 5.49 4.77 1.32
N ILE A 77 4.28 5.32 1.15
CA ILE A 77 3.12 4.68 0.50
C ILE A 77 3.26 4.77 -1.04
N THR A 78 4.41 4.37 -1.56
CA THR A 78 4.69 4.40 -3.00
C THR A 78 3.98 3.24 -3.69
N ARG A 79 3.23 3.55 -4.76
CA ARG A 79 2.66 2.54 -5.67
C ARG A 79 3.27 2.66 -7.05
N TYR A 80 3.55 1.51 -7.65
CA TYR A 80 3.99 1.43 -9.04
C TYR A 80 2.94 0.72 -9.86
N LYS A 81 2.72 1.23 -11.07
CA LYS A 81 1.87 0.61 -12.07
C LYS A 81 2.57 0.67 -13.41
N PHE A 82 2.79 -0.48 -14.02
CA PHE A 82 3.42 -0.60 -15.33
C PHE A 82 2.94 -1.86 -16.04
N THR A 83 3.19 -1.92 -17.33
CA THR A 83 2.84 -3.08 -18.14
C THR A 83 4.11 -3.76 -18.61
N VAL A 84 4.13 -5.10 -18.58
CA VAL A 84 5.22 -5.92 -19.10
C VAL A 84 4.70 -6.84 -20.19
N GLN A 85 5.52 -7.05 -21.21
CA GLN A 85 5.26 -8.03 -22.26
C GLN A 85 6.17 -9.22 -22.03
N THR A 86 5.58 -10.38 -21.79
CA THR A 86 6.29 -11.63 -21.55
C THR A 86 5.78 -12.71 -22.49
N SER A 87 6.53 -13.81 -22.57
CA SER A 87 6.15 -14.98 -23.33
C SER A 87 6.62 -16.23 -22.62
N TYR A 88 5.82 -17.28 -22.63
CA TYR A 88 6.17 -18.58 -22.09
C TYR A 88 5.69 -19.69 -23.04
N ILE A 89 6.22 -20.90 -22.88
CA ILE A 89 5.77 -22.08 -23.63
C ILE A 89 4.64 -22.76 -22.86
N ASP A 90 3.46 -22.84 -23.47
CA ASP A 90 2.40 -23.75 -23.04
C ASP A 90 2.63 -25.15 -23.62
N LEU A 91 2.52 -26.16 -22.78
CA LEU A 91 2.78 -27.56 -23.09
C LEU A 91 1.50 -28.38 -22.93
N GLN A 92 0.97 -28.89 -24.04
CA GLN A 92 -0.17 -29.80 -24.04
C GLN A 92 0.31 -31.23 -24.20
N CYS A 93 0.32 -31.97 -23.10
CA CYS A 93 0.95 -33.28 -22.96
C CYS A 93 -0.04 -34.44 -23.03
N SER A 94 0.31 -35.46 -23.79
CA SER A 94 -0.33 -36.78 -23.81
C SER A 94 0.68 -37.87 -23.45
N LEU A 95 0.17 -39.02 -23.02
CA LEU A 95 0.97 -40.21 -22.77
C LEU A 95 1.21 -40.95 -24.09
N GLU A 96 2.46 -41.31 -24.37
CA GLU A 96 2.85 -42.10 -25.54
C GLU A 96 3.75 -43.26 -25.10
N LYS A 97 3.64 -44.42 -25.75
CA LYS A 97 4.55 -45.54 -25.46
C LYS A 97 5.92 -45.20 -26.05
N ALA A 98 6.98 -45.43 -25.31
CA ALA A 98 8.32 -45.13 -25.81
C ALA A 98 8.76 -46.05 -26.97
N SER A 99 8.08 -47.19 -27.18
CA SER A 99 8.25 -48.00 -28.41
C SER A 99 7.83 -47.26 -29.66
N ASP A 100 6.89 -46.33 -29.54
CA ASP A 100 6.29 -45.59 -30.64
C ASP A 100 7.09 -44.30 -30.93
N LEU A 101 8.04 -43.97 -30.04
CA LEU A 101 8.97 -42.86 -30.22
C LEU A 101 10.12 -43.27 -31.15
N GLU A 102 10.12 -42.72 -32.36
CA GLU A 102 11.27 -42.84 -33.27
C GLU A 102 12.43 -41.96 -32.78
N PHE A 103 13.48 -42.57 -32.23
CA PHE A 103 14.61 -41.87 -31.63
C PHE A 103 15.52 -41.10 -32.62
N GLY A 104 15.27 -41.21 -33.94
CA GLY A 104 16.04 -40.59 -35.01
C GLY A 104 15.64 -39.15 -35.40
N ASP A 105 14.44 -38.69 -35.02
CA ASP A 105 13.84 -37.44 -35.54
C ASP A 105 14.00 -36.21 -34.62
N TYR A 106 14.81 -36.31 -33.57
CA TYR A 106 14.95 -35.23 -32.60
C TYR A 106 15.86 -34.12 -33.12
N PHE A 107 15.32 -32.90 -33.14
CA PHE A 107 16.04 -31.72 -33.58
C PHE A 107 17.04 -31.22 -32.52
N PHE A 108 16.63 -31.24 -31.25
CA PHE A 108 17.53 -31.06 -30.11
C PHE A 108 17.39 -32.24 -29.17
N GLN A 109 18.51 -32.90 -28.92
CA GLN A 109 18.63 -33.95 -27.93
C GLN A 109 19.43 -33.42 -26.74
N GLY A 110 19.01 -33.77 -25.53
CA GLY A 110 19.87 -33.64 -24.35
C GLY A 110 21.17 -34.43 -24.52
N MET A 111 22.23 -34.09 -23.79
CA MET A 111 23.41 -34.98 -23.73
C MET A 111 23.04 -36.25 -22.93
N PRO A 112 23.54 -37.43 -23.31
CA PRO A 112 23.40 -38.62 -22.48
C PRO A 112 24.07 -38.38 -21.12
N THR A 113 23.41 -38.81 -20.05
CA THR A 113 23.92 -38.67 -18.69
C THR A 113 25.13 -39.60 -18.53
N PRO A 114 26.28 -39.13 -18.00
CA PRO A 114 27.45 -39.98 -17.80
C PRO A 114 27.22 -40.83 -16.54
N TYR A 115 26.52 -41.96 -16.68
CA TYR A 115 26.49 -43.01 -15.67
C TYR A 115 27.27 -44.24 -16.19
N THR A 116 27.94 -44.91 -15.26
CA THR A 116 28.96 -45.96 -15.41
C THR A 116 28.74 -47.02 -16.51
N PRO A 117 29.82 -47.53 -17.13
CA PRO A 117 29.81 -48.28 -18.39
C PRO A 117 29.38 -49.76 -18.27
N SER A 118 28.44 -50.09 -17.39
CA SER A 118 27.93 -51.45 -17.28
C SER A 118 26.41 -51.44 -17.27
N GLN A 119 25.86 -51.61 -18.48
CA GLN A 119 24.49 -51.98 -18.86
C GLN A 119 23.77 -50.89 -19.68
N TYR A 120 23.79 -51.13 -20.99
CA TYR A 120 22.93 -50.64 -22.06
C TYR A 120 21.71 -49.80 -21.66
N THR A 121 21.79 -48.48 -21.86
CA THR A 121 20.88 -47.68 -22.72
C THR A 121 21.29 -46.21 -22.70
N PHE A 122 21.84 -45.71 -23.82
CA PHE A 122 21.94 -44.28 -24.08
C PHE A 122 20.53 -43.74 -24.35
N GLY A 123 19.82 -43.29 -23.30
CA GLY A 123 18.48 -42.72 -23.42
C GLY A 123 18.50 -41.21 -23.20
N TYR A 124 18.05 -40.44 -24.20
CA TYR A 124 17.81 -39.01 -24.03
C TYR A 124 16.73 -38.78 -22.98
N VAL A 125 16.89 -37.75 -22.16
CA VAL A 125 15.96 -37.47 -21.06
C VAL A 125 14.79 -36.59 -21.52
N ALA A 126 15.09 -35.62 -22.37
CA ALA A 126 14.11 -34.79 -23.05
C ALA A 126 14.64 -34.41 -24.45
N GLY A 127 13.73 -34.19 -25.39
CA GLY A 127 14.08 -33.79 -26.75
C GLY A 127 12.94 -33.03 -27.42
N ILE A 128 13.30 -32.18 -28.38
CA ILE A 128 12.33 -31.50 -29.23
C ILE A 128 12.29 -32.19 -30.59
N ARG A 129 11.13 -32.73 -30.96
CA ARG A 129 10.83 -33.36 -32.24
C ARG A 129 10.11 -32.36 -33.16
N THR A 130 10.43 -32.42 -34.45
CA THR A 130 9.81 -31.60 -35.50
C THR A 130 9.42 -32.48 -36.68
N PRO A 131 8.26 -32.27 -37.32
CA PRO A 131 7.84 -33.10 -38.46
C PRO A 131 8.59 -32.76 -39.77
N ILE A 132 9.33 -31.65 -39.78
CA ILE A 132 10.12 -31.15 -40.92
C ILE A 132 11.54 -30.82 -40.46
N SER A 133 12.48 -30.61 -41.39
CA SER A 133 13.84 -30.24 -41.03
C SER A 133 13.90 -28.86 -40.36
N TRP A 134 14.86 -28.64 -39.45
CA TRP A 134 14.98 -27.34 -38.77
C TRP A 134 15.32 -26.17 -39.70
N LYS A 135 16.02 -26.44 -40.81
CA LYS A 135 16.32 -25.41 -41.80
C LYS A 135 15.03 -24.90 -42.43
N GLU A 136 14.12 -25.81 -42.77
CA GLU A 136 12.79 -25.49 -43.30
C GLU A 136 11.89 -24.88 -42.23
N TRP A 137 11.87 -25.43 -41.03
CA TRP A 137 11.07 -24.92 -39.92
C TRP A 137 11.35 -23.46 -39.60
N LYS A 138 12.63 -23.04 -39.67
CA LYS A 138 13.01 -21.65 -39.39
C LYS A 138 12.45 -20.65 -40.39
N ILE A 139 12.39 -21.02 -41.67
CA ILE A 139 12.01 -20.11 -42.77
C ILE A 139 10.49 -19.98 -42.95
N LEU A 140 9.69 -20.92 -42.43
CA LEU A 140 8.23 -20.88 -42.54
C LEU A 140 7.62 -19.86 -41.59
N ASP A 141 6.79 -18.93 -42.08
CA ASP A 141 6.09 -17.93 -41.26
C ASP A 141 5.17 -18.57 -40.21
N ASP A 142 4.44 -19.62 -40.61
CA ASP A 142 3.62 -20.47 -39.75
C ASP A 142 4.14 -21.92 -39.78
N PRO A 143 5.14 -22.26 -38.95
CA PRO A 143 5.69 -23.59 -38.94
C PRO A 143 4.78 -24.58 -38.19
N PRO A 144 4.90 -25.89 -38.44
CA PRO A 144 4.20 -26.90 -37.66
C PRO A 144 4.65 -26.87 -36.18
N PRO A 145 3.77 -27.26 -35.24
CA PRO A 145 4.07 -27.23 -33.83
C PRO A 145 5.22 -28.17 -33.47
N LEU A 146 6.06 -27.71 -32.53
CA LEU A 146 7.15 -28.51 -31.98
C LEU A 146 6.61 -29.46 -30.92
N GLN A 147 7.18 -30.66 -30.82
CA GLN A 147 6.83 -31.65 -29.81
C GLN A 147 7.97 -31.81 -28.81
N LEU A 148 7.73 -31.49 -27.54
CA LEU A 148 8.64 -31.78 -26.45
C LEU A 148 8.34 -33.19 -25.95
N VAL A 149 9.29 -34.12 -26.15
CA VAL A 149 9.23 -35.46 -25.59
C VAL A 149 10.03 -35.50 -24.30
N TYR A 150 9.42 -36.00 -23.23
CA TYR A 150 10.02 -36.12 -21.90
C TYR A 150 9.88 -37.53 -21.34
N MET A 151 10.99 -38.09 -20.86
CA MET A 151 11.05 -39.45 -20.32
C MET A 151 11.33 -39.44 -18.80
N PRO A 152 10.31 -39.73 -17.96
CA PRO A 152 10.42 -39.59 -16.51
C PRO A 152 11.32 -40.61 -15.82
N VAL A 153 11.35 -41.90 -16.21
CA VAL A 153 12.24 -42.95 -15.63
C VAL A 153 12.44 -44.14 -16.60
N LEU A 154 13.62 -44.77 -16.58
CA LEU A 154 13.95 -46.06 -17.21
C LEU A 154 13.34 -47.22 -16.40
N GLY A 155 12.34 -47.91 -16.98
CA GLY A 155 11.70 -49.12 -16.44
C GLY A 155 11.08 -49.93 -17.60
N SER A 156 10.64 -51.16 -17.37
CA SER A 156 10.22 -52.09 -18.45
C SER A 156 9.01 -51.64 -19.28
N ASP A 157 8.16 -50.77 -18.74
CA ASP A 157 7.06 -50.12 -19.45
C ASP A 157 7.37 -48.62 -19.62
N LEU A 158 8.22 -48.31 -20.59
CA LEU A 158 8.64 -46.94 -20.89
C LEU A 158 7.46 -46.14 -21.46
N ALA A 159 6.77 -45.37 -20.62
CA ALA A 159 5.82 -44.36 -21.08
C ALA A 159 6.49 -42.98 -21.09
N ALA A 160 6.35 -42.26 -22.19
CA ALA A 160 6.87 -40.92 -22.38
C ALA A 160 5.73 -39.90 -22.40
N LEU A 161 6.05 -38.66 -22.02
CA LEU A 161 5.17 -37.53 -22.21
C LEU A 161 5.52 -36.89 -23.55
N ASN A 162 4.56 -36.84 -24.47
CA ASN A 162 4.67 -36.07 -25.71
C ASN A 162 3.84 -34.80 -25.57
N CYS A 163 4.50 -33.65 -25.58
CA CYS A 163 3.87 -32.36 -25.34
C CYS A 163 3.96 -31.44 -26.56
N THR A 164 2.82 -31.02 -27.08
CA THR A 164 2.76 -29.99 -28.12
C THR A 164 3.16 -28.64 -27.51
N MET A 165 4.16 -27.98 -28.08
CA MET A 165 4.67 -26.69 -27.62
C MET A 165 3.99 -25.53 -28.35
N GLN A 166 3.42 -24.60 -27.60
CA GLN A 166 2.87 -23.36 -28.15
C GLN A 166 3.36 -22.15 -27.33
N THR A 167 3.79 -21.10 -28.00
CA THR A 167 4.13 -19.85 -27.33
C THR A 167 2.88 -19.04 -27.03
N VAL A 168 2.79 -18.60 -25.78
CA VAL A 168 1.77 -17.66 -25.32
C VAL A 168 2.44 -16.32 -25.06
N TRP A 169 2.10 -15.32 -25.86
CA TRP A 169 2.49 -13.93 -25.61
C TRP A 169 1.43 -13.22 -24.78
N ILE A 170 1.87 -12.65 -23.67
CA ILE A 170 0.98 -12.04 -22.71
C ILE A 170 1.50 -10.67 -22.32
N GLU A 171 0.58 -9.73 -22.33
CA GLU A 171 0.76 -8.41 -21.74
C GLU A 171 0.17 -8.47 -20.33
N THR A 172 1.00 -8.19 -19.33
CA THR A 172 0.62 -8.23 -17.92
C THR A 172 0.82 -6.85 -17.31
N GLU A 173 -0.27 -6.30 -16.77
CA GLU A 173 -0.23 -5.11 -15.93
C GLU A 173 0.18 -5.52 -14.51
N ILE A 174 1.29 -4.97 -14.04
CA ILE A 174 1.86 -5.24 -12.72
C ILE A 174 1.58 -4.04 -11.82
N HIS A 175 1.05 -4.33 -10.63
CA HIS A 175 0.90 -3.34 -9.55
C HIS A 175 1.86 -3.70 -8.43
N CYS A 176 2.51 -2.70 -7.85
CA CYS A 176 3.39 -2.89 -6.70
C CYS A 176 3.03 -1.91 -5.58
N GLY A 177 3.13 -2.38 -4.33
CA GLY A 177 2.92 -1.55 -3.15
C GLY A 177 1.47 -1.09 -2.93
N PRO A 178 1.21 -0.37 -1.83
CA PRO A 178 2.17 0.04 -0.81
C PRO A 178 2.34 -1.02 0.30
N SER A 179 1.46 -2.04 0.36
CA SER A 179 1.48 -3.11 1.35
C SER A 179 1.74 -4.47 0.68
N PRO A 180 2.62 -5.33 1.22
CA PRO A 180 3.44 -5.14 2.42
C PRO A 180 4.71 -4.29 2.19
N ALA A 181 5.08 -3.99 0.95
CA ALA A 181 6.18 -3.07 0.60
C ALA A 181 5.99 -2.48 -0.80
N ALA A 182 6.59 -1.32 -1.10
CA ALA A 182 6.53 -0.69 -2.44
C ALA A 182 7.03 -1.59 -3.59
N ARG A 183 7.91 -2.56 -3.29
CA ARG A 183 8.43 -3.56 -4.23
C ARG A 183 7.59 -4.83 -4.32
N SER A 184 6.55 -4.95 -3.49
CA SER A 184 5.66 -6.11 -3.49
C SER A 184 4.78 -6.05 -4.71
N CYS A 185 5.27 -6.60 -5.80
CA CYS A 185 4.61 -6.59 -7.10
C CYS A 185 3.77 -7.84 -7.31
N TYR A 186 2.67 -7.70 -8.04
CA TYR A 186 1.84 -8.82 -8.49
C TYR A 186 1.16 -8.50 -9.82
N ALA A 187 0.82 -9.56 -10.56
CA ALA A 187 0.05 -9.43 -11.79
C ALA A 187 -1.41 -9.04 -11.45
N TYR A 188 -1.85 -7.88 -11.93
CA TYR A 188 -3.20 -7.35 -11.68
C TYR A 188 -4.15 -7.72 -12.82
N ARG A 189 -3.73 -7.52 -14.07
CA ARG A 189 -4.54 -7.72 -15.26
C ARG A 189 -3.69 -8.29 -16.39
N GLN A 190 -4.26 -9.17 -17.20
CA GLN A 190 -3.56 -9.84 -18.28
C GLN A 190 -4.35 -9.83 -19.58
N ARG A 191 -3.63 -9.76 -20.70
CA ARG A 191 -4.18 -9.85 -22.06
C ARG A 191 -3.27 -10.71 -22.93
N ARG A 192 -3.81 -11.73 -23.61
CA ARG A 192 -3.07 -12.45 -24.65
C ARG A 192 -2.95 -11.58 -25.88
N MET A 193 -1.73 -11.42 -26.37
CA MET A 193 -1.44 -10.58 -27.53
C MET A 193 -1.58 -11.38 -28.83
N GLU A 194 -2.18 -10.76 -29.85
CA GLU A 194 -2.08 -11.23 -31.24
C GLU A 194 -0.79 -10.66 -31.81
N ILE A 195 0.28 -11.46 -31.77
CA ILE A 195 1.52 -11.12 -32.47
C ILE A 195 1.39 -11.68 -33.88
N GLY A 196 1.82 -10.93 -34.90
CA GLY A 196 1.87 -11.38 -36.30
C GLY A 196 2.83 -12.55 -36.58
N THR A 197 3.15 -13.35 -35.56
CA THR A 197 3.98 -14.55 -35.63
C THR A 197 3.16 -15.72 -35.08
N SER A 198 3.21 -16.87 -35.77
CA SER A 198 2.53 -18.09 -35.34
C SER A 198 2.90 -18.52 -33.93
N SER A 199 1.92 -18.93 -33.13
CA SER A 199 2.12 -19.51 -31.78
C SER A 199 2.97 -20.76 -31.78
N ASN A 200 3.16 -21.41 -32.93
CA ASN A 200 4.04 -22.57 -33.04
C ASN A 200 5.52 -22.18 -33.01
N ARG A 201 5.86 -20.89 -33.18
CA ARG A 201 7.25 -20.41 -33.06
C ARG A 201 7.67 -20.27 -31.61
N LEU A 202 8.90 -20.66 -31.29
CA LEU A 202 9.50 -20.45 -29.97
C LEU A 202 9.67 -18.95 -29.65
N PRO A 203 9.67 -18.57 -28.36
CA PRO A 203 10.02 -17.22 -27.91
C PRO A 203 11.35 -16.75 -28.51
N ARG A 204 11.42 -15.45 -28.83
CA ARG A 204 12.63 -14.84 -29.43
C ARG A 204 13.90 -15.15 -28.64
N LEU A 205 13.82 -15.15 -27.30
CA LEU A 205 14.95 -15.45 -26.42
C LEU A 205 15.41 -16.92 -26.52
N MET A 206 14.48 -17.87 -26.68
CA MET A 206 14.81 -19.29 -26.90
C MET A 206 15.50 -19.50 -28.24
N ILE A 207 15.04 -18.83 -29.29
CA ILE A 207 15.66 -18.92 -30.63
C ILE A 207 17.05 -18.28 -30.63
N LYS A 208 17.24 -17.15 -29.94
CA LYS A 208 18.54 -16.48 -29.86
C LYS A 208 19.55 -17.24 -28.99
N SER A 209 19.09 -17.94 -27.96
CA SER A 209 19.94 -18.70 -27.04
C SER A 209 19.75 -20.21 -27.19
N LEU A 210 20.03 -20.72 -28.39
CA LEU A 210 19.97 -22.17 -28.67
C LEU A 210 20.89 -23.00 -27.78
N GLY A 211 22.01 -22.41 -27.34
CA GLY A 211 22.89 -23.01 -26.34
C GLY A 211 22.16 -23.26 -25.02
N ALA A 212 21.47 -22.25 -24.49
CA ALA A 212 20.67 -22.41 -23.27
C ALA A 212 19.55 -23.44 -23.46
N LEU A 213 18.85 -23.42 -24.61
CA LEU A 213 17.78 -24.38 -24.91
C LEU A 213 18.28 -25.83 -24.93
N ARG A 214 19.43 -26.11 -25.56
CA ARG A 214 20.06 -27.44 -25.53
C ARG A 214 20.39 -27.89 -24.11
N GLN A 215 20.84 -26.96 -23.28
CA GLN A 215 21.17 -27.25 -21.89
C GLN A 215 19.94 -27.49 -21.02
N VAL A 216 18.83 -26.79 -21.27
CA VAL A 216 17.53 -27.12 -20.68
C VAL A 216 17.17 -28.56 -20.97
N LEU A 217 17.22 -28.97 -22.24
CA LEU A 217 16.86 -30.34 -22.62
C LEU A 217 17.82 -31.40 -22.06
N ALA A 218 19.10 -31.04 -21.84
CA ALA A 218 20.10 -31.96 -21.30
C ALA A 218 20.02 -32.13 -19.77
N TYR A 219 19.80 -31.05 -19.02
CA TYR A 219 20.01 -31.05 -17.56
C TYR A 219 18.76 -30.81 -16.72
N TRP A 220 17.63 -30.42 -17.32
CA TRP A 220 16.44 -30.02 -16.56
C TRP A 220 15.94 -31.10 -15.58
N ARG A 221 15.87 -32.37 -15.98
CA ARG A 221 15.46 -33.46 -15.07
C ARG A 221 16.42 -33.61 -13.89
N GLU A 222 17.72 -33.62 -14.17
CA GLU A 222 18.78 -33.76 -13.15
C GLU A 222 18.92 -32.54 -12.25
N ALA A 223 18.37 -31.39 -12.67
CA ALA A 223 18.47 -30.15 -11.92
C ALA A 223 17.77 -30.19 -10.56
N SER A 224 16.93 -31.20 -10.33
CA SER A 224 16.24 -31.43 -9.07
C SER A 224 16.92 -32.44 -8.14
N GLY A 225 18.13 -32.89 -8.49
CA GLY A 225 18.93 -33.86 -7.73
C GLY A 225 19.10 -35.20 -8.44
N VAL A 226 20.05 -36.00 -7.95
CA VAL A 226 20.41 -37.30 -8.55
C VAL A 226 19.26 -38.29 -8.39
N SER A 227 18.75 -38.79 -9.51
CA SER A 227 17.77 -39.87 -9.55
C SER A 227 18.51 -41.18 -9.25
N SER A 228 18.19 -41.86 -8.14
CA SER A 228 18.67 -43.24 -7.96
C SER A 228 17.90 -44.19 -8.88
N VAL A 229 18.48 -45.35 -9.17
CA VAL A 229 17.77 -46.43 -9.90
C VAL A 229 16.42 -46.70 -9.21
N ASN A 230 15.33 -46.71 -9.99
CA ASN A 230 13.94 -46.90 -9.53
C ASN A 230 13.32 -45.79 -8.65
N LYS A 231 13.93 -44.61 -8.55
CA LYS A 231 13.30 -43.43 -7.93
C LYS A 231 13.03 -42.34 -8.95
N ALA A 232 11.86 -41.73 -8.83
CA ALA A 232 11.48 -40.57 -9.62
C ALA A 232 12.27 -39.33 -9.15
N SER A 233 12.71 -38.47 -10.07
CA SER A 233 13.32 -37.18 -9.70
C SER A 233 12.28 -36.27 -9.06
N ALA A 234 12.71 -35.23 -8.34
CA ALA A 234 11.76 -34.25 -7.80
C ALA A 234 11.01 -33.49 -8.91
N THR A 235 11.60 -33.35 -10.09
CA THR A 235 10.88 -32.84 -11.27
C THR A 235 9.75 -33.78 -11.70
N ASP A 236 10.01 -35.09 -11.77
CA ASP A 236 9.01 -36.09 -12.12
C ASP A 236 7.84 -36.10 -11.11
N ASN A 237 8.17 -36.06 -9.82
CA ASN A 237 7.18 -36.03 -8.74
C ASN A 237 6.33 -34.76 -8.81
N TYR A 238 6.95 -33.60 -9.07
CA TYR A 238 6.22 -32.35 -9.24
C TYR A 238 5.25 -32.42 -10.44
N ILE A 239 5.69 -32.90 -11.60
CA ILE A 239 4.86 -33.02 -12.81
C ILE A 239 3.65 -33.94 -12.56
N ARG A 240 3.85 -35.01 -11.78
CA ARG A 240 2.78 -35.93 -11.35
C ARG A 240 1.81 -35.34 -10.33
N GLY A 241 2.14 -34.20 -9.72
CA GLY A 241 1.28 -33.52 -8.74
C GLY A 241 1.55 -33.92 -7.30
N GLU A 242 2.72 -34.51 -7.00
CA GLU A 242 3.13 -34.79 -5.63
C GLU A 242 3.33 -33.48 -4.86
N LEU A 243 2.72 -33.41 -3.67
CA LEU A 243 2.81 -32.22 -2.82
C LEU A 243 4.24 -31.97 -2.31
N HIS A 244 5.00 -33.04 -2.08
CA HIS A 244 6.37 -33.03 -1.58
C HIS A 244 7.29 -33.72 -2.59
N PRO A 245 7.78 -33.01 -3.62
CA PRO A 245 8.51 -33.65 -4.71
C PRO A 245 9.83 -34.32 -4.30
N TYR A 246 10.41 -33.88 -3.18
CA TYR A 246 11.69 -34.38 -2.63
C TYR A 246 11.53 -35.51 -1.60
N ALA A 247 10.31 -35.99 -1.34
CA ALA A 247 10.07 -37.04 -0.36
C ALA A 247 10.58 -38.44 -0.79
N GLY A 248 11.08 -38.58 -2.03
CA GLY A 248 11.75 -39.80 -2.49
C GLY A 248 10.80 -40.93 -2.89
N GLN A 249 9.68 -40.59 -3.55
CA GLN A 249 8.71 -41.56 -4.04
C GLN A 249 9.33 -42.58 -5.03
N ASN A 250 8.87 -43.83 -4.94
CA ASN A 250 9.22 -44.87 -5.92
C ASN A 250 8.68 -44.50 -7.32
N SER A 251 9.39 -44.93 -8.37
CA SER A 251 8.88 -44.79 -9.74
C SER A 251 7.62 -45.64 -9.93
N LYS A 252 6.43 -45.02 -9.87
CA LYS A 252 5.18 -45.66 -10.29
C LYS A 252 5.07 -45.63 -11.82
N THR A 253 4.47 -46.67 -12.38
CA THR A 253 4.12 -46.76 -13.80
C THR A 253 3.07 -45.70 -14.12
N LEU A 254 3.30 -44.92 -15.18
CA LEU A 254 2.47 -43.78 -15.56
C LEU A 254 1.08 -44.21 -16.09
N SER A 255 0.93 -45.50 -16.37
CA SER A 255 -0.23 -46.14 -16.99
C SER A 255 -1.43 -46.39 -16.06
N ASP A 256 -1.28 -46.20 -14.74
CA ASP A 256 -2.33 -46.51 -13.75
C ASP A 256 -3.31 -45.32 -13.49
N LEU A 257 -3.19 -44.22 -14.23
CA LEU A 257 -3.97 -43.00 -14.03
C LEU A 257 -4.96 -42.75 -15.18
N ASP A 258 -6.13 -42.19 -14.83
CA ASP A 258 -7.15 -41.72 -15.77
C ASP A 258 -6.53 -40.76 -16.81
N PRO A 259 -6.48 -41.12 -18.12
CA PRO A 259 -5.71 -40.41 -19.12
C PRO A 259 -6.08 -38.93 -19.28
N GLU A 260 -7.37 -38.59 -19.21
CA GLU A 260 -7.85 -37.22 -19.49
C GLU A 260 -7.54 -36.27 -18.33
N MET A 261 -7.92 -36.63 -17.10
CA MET A 261 -7.64 -35.81 -15.92
C MET A 261 -6.14 -35.74 -15.61
N PHE A 262 -5.41 -36.81 -15.91
CA PHE A 262 -3.95 -36.84 -15.87
C PHE A 262 -3.34 -35.85 -16.87
N SER A 263 -3.79 -35.86 -18.13
CA SER A 263 -3.22 -35.02 -19.21
C SER A 263 -3.28 -33.53 -18.89
N ALA A 264 -4.42 -33.00 -18.42
CA ALA A 264 -4.58 -31.57 -18.14
C ALA A 264 -3.74 -31.11 -16.94
N GLY A 265 -3.72 -31.88 -15.86
CA GLY A 265 -2.92 -31.58 -14.68
C GLY A 265 -1.42 -31.66 -14.95
N VAL A 266 -0.99 -32.67 -15.71
CA VAL A 266 0.41 -32.87 -16.14
C VAL A 266 0.84 -31.76 -17.08
N SER A 267 0.06 -31.46 -18.12
CA SER A 267 0.32 -30.35 -19.07
C SER A 267 0.62 -29.05 -18.34
N ARG A 268 -0.26 -28.68 -17.41
CA ARG A 268 -0.14 -27.44 -16.62
C ARG A 268 1.11 -27.41 -15.75
N ARG A 269 1.45 -28.51 -15.07
CA ARG A 269 2.65 -28.60 -14.22
C ARG A 269 3.93 -28.73 -15.04
N MET A 270 3.86 -29.36 -16.21
CA MET A 270 4.93 -29.44 -17.19
C MET A 270 5.24 -28.04 -17.72
N THR A 271 4.22 -27.26 -18.13
CA THR A 271 4.33 -25.84 -18.47
C THR A 271 5.05 -25.08 -17.36
N THR A 272 4.58 -25.20 -16.12
CA THR A 272 5.22 -24.50 -14.99
C THR A 272 6.68 -24.91 -14.81
N ALA A 273 6.99 -26.20 -14.75
CA ALA A 273 8.33 -26.69 -14.46
C ALA A 273 9.32 -26.38 -15.59
N PHE A 274 8.92 -26.54 -16.85
CA PHE A 274 9.78 -26.26 -18.01
C PHE A 274 10.15 -24.77 -18.07
N ASN A 275 9.15 -23.88 -17.97
CA ASN A 275 9.41 -22.44 -17.99
C ASN A 275 10.19 -21.98 -16.74
N THR A 276 9.98 -22.60 -15.57
CA THR A 276 10.81 -22.29 -14.37
C THR A 276 12.28 -22.56 -14.61
N PHE A 277 12.61 -23.71 -15.21
CA PHE A 277 14.00 -24.04 -15.51
C PHE A 277 14.55 -23.15 -16.63
N TRP A 278 13.77 -22.89 -17.67
CA TRP A 278 14.14 -21.96 -18.74
C TRP A 278 14.45 -20.56 -18.19
N ASP A 279 13.56 -19.98 -17.37
CA ASP A 279 13.76 -18.65 -16.79
C ASP A 279 15.02 -18.60 -15.91
N ALA A 280 15.31 -19.68 -15.18
CA ALA A 280 16.54 -19.82 -14.40
C ALA A 280 17.82 -19.80 -15.25
N THR A 281 17.74 -20.15 -16.56
CA THR A 281 18.88 -20.05 -17.48
C THR A 281 19.13 -18.64 -18.02
N LEU A 282 18.13 -17.75 -17.95
CA LEU A 282 18.25 -16.40 -18.49
C LEU A 282 19.14 -15.49 -17.63
N ASP A 283 19.08 -15.64 -16.30
CA ASP A 283 19.88 -14.86 -15.36
C ASP A 283 20.30 -15.65 -14.11
N PRO A 284 21.08 -16.74 -14.28
CA PRO A 284 21.36 -17.66 -13.17
C PRO A 284 22.16 -17.04 -12.02
N LEU A 285 22.90 -15.94 -12.26
CA LEU A 285 23.79 -15.34 -11.28
C LEU A 285 23.16 -14.17 -10.54
N ARG A 286 22.29 -13.40 -11.21
CA ARG A 286 21.73 -12.17 -10.64
C ARG A 286 20.23 -12.25 -10.45
N HIS A 287 19.58 -13.38 -10.69
CA HIS A 287 18.12 -13.50 -10.54
C HIS A 287 17.63 -13.00 -9.17
N THR A 288 18.37 -13.33 -8.12
CA THR A 288 18.04 -13.03 -6.73
C THR A 288 18.31 -11.57 -6.33
N ASP A 289 18.91 -10.77 -7.22
CA ASP A 289 19.31 -9.39 -6.98
C ASP A 289 18.25 -8.41 -7.50
N MET A 290 17.50 -7.79 -6.57
CA MET A 290 16.59 -6.68 -6.85
C MET A 290 17.33 -5.34 -6.85
N ILE A 291 17.94 -4.97 -7.98
CA ILE A 291 18.60 -3.67 -8.13
C ILE A 291 17.56 -2.55 -8.27
N SER A 292 17.64 -1.57 -7.37
CA SER A 292 16.70 -0.45 -7.24
C SER A 292 17.20 0.90 -7.74
N SER A 293 18.43 0.97 -8.27
CA SER A 293 18.91 2.20 -8.91
C SER A 293 18.20 2.43 -10.23
N THR A 294 17.97 3.70 -10.54
CA THR A 294 17.64 4.15 -11.91
C THR A 294 18.73 3.63 -12.83
N LEU A 295 18.34 2.80 -13.79
CA LEU A 295 19.27 2.29 -14.79
C LEU A 295 19.74 3.48 -15.62
N ASP A 296 21.04 3.73 -15.66
CA ASP A 296 21.61 4.67 -16.63
C ASP A 296 21.17 4.26 -18.04
N GLY A 297 21.00 5.20 -18.97
CA GLY A 297 20.55 4.89 -20.34
C GLY A 297 21.39 3.85 -21.10
N ASN A 298 22.62 3.58 -20.61
CA ASN A 298 23.51 2.54 -21.11
C ASN A 298 23.41 1.20 -20.34
N SER A 299 22.71 1.14 -19.20
CA SER A 299 22.42 -0.06 -18.43
C SER A 299 21.32 -0.89 -19.10
N THR A 300 21.64 -1.33 -20.31
CA THR A 300 21.13 -2.59 -20.83
C THR A 300 21.51 -3.66 -19.82
N ALA A 301 20.55 -4.50 -19.41
CA ALA A 301 20.84 -5.60 -18.51
C ALA A 301 21.63 -6.69 -19.25
N TYR A 302 22.88 -6.38 -19.56
CA TYR A 302 23.96 -7.33 -19.75
C TYR A 302 24.49 -7.67 -18.39
N GLU A 303 24.79 -8.94 -18.10
CA GLU A 303 25.91 -9.38 -17.24
C GLU A 303 25.97 -10.92 -17.22
N ASP A 304 26.54 -11.47 -18.29
CA ASP A 304 27.49 -12.60 -18.32
C ASP A 304 28.05 -12.65 -19.75
N GLU A 305 29.31 -12.99 -19.93
CA GLU A 305 29.99 -13.16 -21.23
C GLU A 305 29.21 -14.10 -22.17
N PHE A 306 28.35 -14.96 -21.59
CA PHE A 306 27.48 -15.92 -22.25
C PHE A 306 26.15 -15.34 -22.78
N ASN A 307 25.52 -14.42 -22.07
CA ASN A 307 24.25 -13.78 -22.44
C ASN A 307 24.51 -12.37 -22.97
N ALA A 308 25.51 -12.22 -23.84
CA ALA A 308 25.97 -10.96 -24.41
C ALA A 308 24.92 -10.16 -25.22
N GLN A 309 23.62 -10.52 -25.13
CA GLN A 309 22.47 -9.74 -25.57
C GLN A 309 21.54 -9.44 -24.38
N PRO A 310 20.96 -8.23 -24.30
CA PRO A 310 20.03 -7.91 -23.22
C PRO A 310 18.79 -8.79 -23.34
N PHE A 311 18.43 -9.47 -22.26
CA PHE A 311 17.26 -10.35 -22.20
C PHE A 311 16.01 -9.68 -21.61
N MET A 312 16.18 -8.53 -20.94
CA MET A 312 15.08 -7.72 -20.41
C MET A 312 14.68 -6.61 -21.38
N ASN A 313 13.38 -6.30 -21.40
CA ASN A 313 12.83 -5.16 -22.13
C ASN A 313 12.61 -3.96 -21.18
N SER A 314 12.56 -2.75 -21.72
CA SER A 314 12.21 -1.55 -20.95
C SER A 314 10.75 -1.16 -21.17
N THR A 315 10.09 -0.69 -20.11
CA THR A 315 8.72 -0.19 -20.19
C THR A 315 8.59 1.06 -19.32
N LEU A 316 7.65 1.94 -19.69
CA LEU A 316 7.33 3.12 -18.89
C LEU A 316 6.26 2.76 -17.85
N GLY A 317 6.48 3.22 -16.63
CA GLY A 317 5.56 3.01 -15.51
C GLY A 317 5.16 4.33 -14.86
N THR A 318 4.01 4.31 -14.18
CA THR A 318 3.57 5.41 -13.33
C THR A 318 3.94 5.11 -11.88
N MET A 319 4.66 6.02 -11.24
CA MET A 319 4.96 6.02 -9.81
C MET A 319 4.05 7.03 -9.13
N THR A 320 3.30 6.61 -8.12
CA THR A 320 2.46 7.49 -7.30
C THR A 320 2.97 7.44 -5.86
N VAL A 321 3.32 8.59 -5.30
CA VAL A 321 3.73 8.75 -3.91
C VAL A 321 2.61 9.45 -3.17
N GLU A 322 2.02 8.79 -2.17
CA GLU A 322 1.09 9.44 -1.25
C GLU A 322 1.87 10.03 -0.08
N HIS A 323 1.67 11.33 0.15
CA HIS A 323 2.18 12.04 1.32
C HIS A 323 1.04 12.25 2.31
N GLU A 324 1.22 11.81 3.55
CA GLU A 324 0.30 12.17 4.63
C GLU A 324 0.49 13.65 4.94
N VAL A 325 -0.53 14.47 4.63
CA VAL A 325 -0.55 15.89 4.94
C VAL A 325 -1.54 16.15 6.06
N TYR A 326 -1.12 16.92 7.07
CA TYR A 326 -2.04 17.40 8.10
C TYR A 326 -2.98 18.44 7.49
N HIS A 327 -4.25 18.07 7.34
CA HIS A 327 -5.28 18.97 6.85
C HIS A 327 -5.95 19.68 8.02
N ALA A 328 -5.66 20.97 8.21
CA ALA A 328 -6.36 21.79 9.19
C ALA A 328 -7.84 21.91 8.78
N SER A 329 -8.75 21.56 9.68
CA SER A 329 -10.18 21.69 9.38
C SER A 329 -10.57 23.18 9.34
N PRO A 330 -11.23 23.66 8.28
CA PRO A 330 -11.59 25.07 8.17
C PRO A 330 -12.54 25.52 9.29
N LEU A 331 -13.39 24.61 9.80
CA LEU A 331 -14.32 24.89 10.89
C LEU A 331 -13.59 25.23 12.20
N TRP A 332 -12.67 24.38 12.65
CA TRP A 332 -11.93 24.63 13.91
C TRP A 332 -11.03 25.86 13.81
N VAL A 333 -10.42 26.10 12.64
CA VAL A 333 -9.64 27.33 12.39
C VAL A 333 -10.53 28.56 12.47
N ALA A 334 -11.73 28.52 11.88
CA ALA A 334 -12.67 29.64 11.95
C ALA A 334 -13.15 29.91 13.39
N ILE A 335 -13.49 28.87 14.17
CA ILE A 335 -13.88 29.00 15.58
C ILE A 335 -12.74 29.60 16.41
N LEU A 336 -11.50 29.15 16.19
CA LEU A 336 -10.33 29.69 16.89
C LEU A 336 -10.10 31.16 16.52
N LEU A 337 -10.24 31.54 15.25
CA LEU A 337 -10.11 32.93 14.82
C LEU A 337 -11.22 33.83 15.38
N THR A 338 -12.47 33.37 15.42
CA THR A 338 -13.58 34.17 15.94
C THR A 338 -13.48 34.35 17.46
N THR A 339 -13.14 33.29 18.20
CA THR A 339 -12.97 33.36 19.65
C THR A 339 -11.79 34.23 20.05
N THR A 340 -10.64 34.11 19.38
CA THR A 340 -9.47 34.95 19.65
C THR A 340 -9.75 36.42 19.34
N LEU A 341 -10.43 36.73 18.23
CA LEU A 341 -10.85 38.10 17.92
C LEU A 341 -11.81 38.67 18.97
N PHE A 342 -12.79 37.87 19.42
CA PHE A 342 -13.74 38.30 20.45
C PHE A 342 -13.05 38.58 21.78
N LEU A 343 -12.15 37.69 22.23
CA LEU A 343 -11.36 37.91 23.45
C LEU A 343 -10.45 39.13 23.33
N GLN A 344 -9.86 39.37 22.16
CA GLN A 344 -9.04 40.56 21.91
C GLN A 344 -9.86 41.85 22.03
N ILE A 345 -11.09 41.86 21.50
CA ILE A 345 -12.01 43.00 21.62
C ILE A 345 -12.34 43.24 23.10
N LEU A 346 -12.74 42.20 23.84
CA LEU A 346 -13.05 42.33 25.27
C LEU A 346 -11.86 42.86 26.08
N ALA A 347 -10.64 42.40 25.78
CA ALA A 347 -9.43 42.89 26.43
C ALA A 347 -9.19 44.39 26.16
N ILE A 348 -9.39 44.84 24.92
CA ILE A 348 -9.27 46.27 24.56
C ILE A 348 -10.34 47.09 25.27
N LEU A 349 -11.60 46.63 25.31
CA LEU A 349 -12.67 47.33 26.03
C LEU A 349 -12.36 47.41 27.53
N GLY A 350 -11.87 46.34 28.15
CA GLY A 350 -11.44 46.34 29.54
C GLY A 350 -10.36 47.37 29.82
N LEU A 351 -9.32 47.41 28.97
CA LEU A 351 -8.24 48.40 29.08
C LEU A 351 -8.76 49.84 28.93
N VAL A 352 -9.66 50.09 27.97
CA VAL A 352 -10.26 51.42 27.77
C VAL A 352 -11.09 51.82 29.00
N LEU A 353 -11.87 50.91 29.56
CA LEU A 353 -12.64 51.18 30.78
C LEU A 353 -11.73 51.50 31.96
N GLU A 354 -10.63 50.77 32.13
CA GLU A 354 -9.66 51.02 33.20
C GLU A 354 -9.01 52.41 33.06
N VAL A 355 -8.70 52.84 31.84
CA VAL A 355 -8.16 54.19 31.59
C VAL A 355 -9.21 55.30 31.83
N LEU A 356 -10.50 55.02 31.58
CA LEU A 356 -11.58 56.00 31.75
C LEU A 356 -12.11 56.08 33.19
N ILE A 357 -11.98 55.01 33.99
CA ILE A 357 -12.45 54.99 35.37
C ILE A 357 -11.43 55.73 36.24
N VAL A 358 -11.81 56.95 36.63
CA VAL A 358 -11.02 57.82 37.53
C VAL A 358 -11.27 57.48 39.03
N GLY A 359 -12.25 56.63 39.33
CA GLY A 359 -12.63 56.25 40.70
C GLY A 359 -11.88 55.02 41.22
N PRO A 360 -11.67 54.90 42.55
CA PRO A 360 -11.08 53.69 43.14
C PRO A 360 -11.96 52.47 42.90
N GLU A 361 -11.36 51.33 42.57
CA GLU A 361 -12.08 50.08 42.33
C GLU A 361 -12.62 49.52 43.67
N ILE A 362 -13.89 49.83 43.97
CA ILE A 362 -14.53 49.46 45.25
C ILE A 362 -15.78 48.58 45.08
N LEU A 363 -16.18 48.26 43.84
CA LEU A 363 -17.46 47.61 43.53
C LEU A 363 -17.57 46.19 44.14
N GLY A 364 -16.45 45.46 44.26
CA GLY A 364 -16.42 44.14 44.92
C GLY A 364 -16.70 44.19 46.43
N TYR A 365 -16.54 45.35 47.07
CA TYR A 365 -16.69 45.55 48.52
C TYR A 365 -17.69 46.65 48.87
N ALA A 366 -18.54 47.07 47.93
CA ALA A 366 -19.47 48.19 48.14
C ALA A 366 -20.37 47.99 49.38
N SER A 367 -20.75 46.74 49.69
CA SER A 367 -21.55 46.43 50.87
C SER A 367 -20.84 46.68 52.20
N SER A 368 -19.52 46.48 52.29
CA SER A 368 -18.78 46.74 53.55
C SER A 368 -18.62 48.23 53.80
N LEU A 369 -18.49 49.03 52.73
CA LEU A 369 -18.42 50.50 52.82
C LEU A 369 -19.72 51.13 53.34
N THR A 370 -20.85 50.44 53.23
CA THR A 370 -22.13 50.87 53.86
C THR A 370 -22.23 50.55 55.35
N ARG A 371 -21.30 49.76 55.92
CA ARG A 371 -21.38 49.34 57.32
C ARG A 371 -21.06 50.48 58.28
N ASP A 372 -19.99 51.19 57.97
CA ASP A 372 -19.40 52.18 58.86
C ASP A 372 -19.53 53.61 58.29
N SER A 373 -20.25 53.78 57.15
CA SER A 373 -20.49 55.10 56.57
C SER A 373 -21.61 55.85 57.31
N PRO A 374 -21.33 57.06 57.85
CA PRO A 374 -22.34 57.90 58.49
C PRO A 374 -23.32 58.52 57.47
N TYR A 375 -23.03 58.41 56.17
CA TYR A 375 -23.82 58.99 55.07
C TYR A 375 -24.81 58.01 54.43
N VAL A 376 -24.93 56.81 55.00
CA VAL A 376 -25.97 55.84 54.66
C VAL A 376 -26.98 55.84 55.81
N PRO A 377 -28.30 55.94 55.53
CA PRO A 377 -29.33 55.90 56.57
C PRO A 377 -29.09 54.71 57.50
N ARG A 378 -29.12 54.97 58.81
CA ARG A 378 -29.04 53.91 59.81
C ARG A 378 -30.28 53.02 59.71
N SER A 379 -30.18 52.01 58.87
CA SER A 379 -31.14 50.91 58.81
C SER A 379 -30.98 50.04 60.05
N ASN A 380 -32.06 49.51 60.62
CA ASN A 380 -32.05 48.53 61.74
C ASN A 380 -31.48 47.14 61.34
N ILE A 381 -30.53 47.13 60.40
CA ILE A 381 -29.87 45.95 59.83
C ILE A 381 -28.74 45.54 60.77
N GLY A 382 -28.80 44.31 61.28
CA GLY A 382 -27.86 43.79 62.28
C GLY A 382 -26.39 43.89 61.86
N SER A 383 -25.52 44.21 62.82
CA SER A 383 -24.07 44.40 62.60
C SER A 383 -23.30 43.14 62.20
N ALA A 384 -23.91 41.96 62.39
CA ALA A 384 -23.34 40.65 62.11
C ALA A 384 -23.59 40.12 60.68
N LEU A 385 -24.31 40.86 59.83
CA LEU A 385 -24.67 40.41 58.48
C LEU A 385 -23.45 40.42 57.53
N GLY A 386 -23.31 39.34 56.76
CA GLY A 386 -22.28 39.22 55.73
C GLY A 386 -22.50 40.19 54.56
N GLY A 387 -21.46 40.42 53.75
CA GLY A 387 -21.52 41.34 52.60
C GLY A 387 -22.71 41.13 51.66
N PRO A 388 -22.96 39.91 51.14
CA PRO A 388 -24.09 39.63 50.26
C PRO A 388 -25.46 39.82 50.92
N GLU A 389 -25.60 39.44 52.19
CA GLU A 389 -26.85 39.58 52.95
C GLU A 389 -27.17 41.05 53.22
N ARG A 390 -26.14 41.84 53.56
CA ARG A 390 -26.24 43.28 53.72
C ARG A 390 -26.56 43.98 52.40
N ALA A 391 -25.96 43.55 51.29
CA ALA A 391 -26.26 44.09 49.96
C ALA A 391 -27.73 43.84 49.56
N ARG A 392 -28.27 42.65 49.86
CA ARG A 392 -29.70 42.34 49.65
C ARG A 392 -30.60 43.18 50.54
N ALA A 393 -30.24 43.35 51.81
CA ALA A 393 -31.02 44.12 52.78
C ALA A 393 -31.04 45.64 52.47
N LEU A 394 -29.99 46.15 51.82
CA LEU A 394 -29.90 47.53 51.32
C LEU A 394 -30.26 47.66 49.82
N GLY A 395 -30.86 46.61 49.21
CA GLY A 395 -31.00 46.47 47.76
C GLY A 395 -31.75 47.61 47.06
N ASP A 396 -32.63 48.29 47.78
CA ASP A 396 -33.45 49.40 47.22
C ASP A 396 -32.77 50.78 47.36
N ILE A 397 -31.59 50.86 47.96
CA ILE A 397 -30.86 52.11 48.19
C ILE A 397 -29.85 52.34 47.06
N ARG A 398 -30.01 53.46 46.36
CA ARG A 398 -28.99 53.92 45.40
C ARG A 398 -27.83 54.53 46.15
N LEU A 399 -26.63 54.01 45.91
CA LEU A 399 -25.40 54.50 46.53
C LEU A 399 -24.56 55.26 45.49
N GLN A 400 -23.87 56.30 45.93
CA GLN A 400 -22.90 57.04 45.13
C GLN A 400 -21.63 57.23 45.93
N LEU A 401 -20.47 57.04 45.28
CA LEU A 401 -19.18 57.44 45.85
C LEU A 401 -18.99 58.94 45.55
N VAL A 402 -18.93 59.75 46.59
CA VAL A 402 -18.81 61.21 46.48
C VAL A 402 -17.73 61.69 47.44
N ASP A 403 -17.02 62.75 47.07
CA ASP A 403 -16.19 63.48 48.00
C ASP A 403 -17.07 64.29 48.95
N VAL A 404 -17.13 63.88 50.22
CA VAL A 404 -17.96 64.51 51.25
C VAL A 404 -17.28 65.74 51.87
N ARG A 405 -16.02 66.01 51.54
CA ARG A 405 -15.25 67.18 52.00
C ARG A 405 -14.59 67.91 50.82
N PRO A 406 -15.37 68.42 49.84
CA PRO A 406 -14.82 68.99 48.60
C PRO A 406 -14.09 70.32 48.78
N ASN A 407 -14.24 70.97 49.94
CA ASN A 407 -13.65 72.29 50.24
C ASN A 407 -12.39 72.21 51.10
N GLU A 408 -11.95 71.00 51.51
CA GLU A 408 -10.72 70.80 52.26
C GLU A 408 -9.56 70.52 51.30
N ASP A 409 -8.33 70.84 51.72
CA ASP A 409 -7.12 70.60 50.91
C ASP A 409 -6.89 69.11 50.61
N ILE A 410 -7.50 68.21 51.41
CA ILE A 410 -7.53 66.77 51.20
C ILE A 410 -8.99 66.31 51.26
N GLY A 411 -9.56 65.97 50.10
CA GLY A 411 -10.91 65.42 49.99
C GLY A 411 -11.06 64.06 50.67
N TYR A 412 -12.29 63.69 51.03
CA TYR A 412 -12.60 62.40 51.64
C TYR A 412 -13.71 61.71 50.86
N LEU A 413 -13.38 60.63 50.17
CA LEU A 413 -14.36 59.82 49.45
C LEU A 413 -15.12 58.94 50.44
N ALA A 414 -16.45 59.07 50.46
CA ALA A 414 -17.33 58.21 51.22
C ALA A 414 -18.50 57.72 50.36
N VAL A 415 -19.07 56.57 50.73
CA VAL A 415 -20.29 56.04 50.10
C VAL A 415 -21.50 56.69 50.75
N CYS A 416 -22.30 57.38 49.95
CA CYS A 416 -23.50 58.09 50.38
C CYS A 416 -24.75 57.47 49.76
N ALA A 417 -25.86 57.47 50.50
CA ALA A 417 -27.16 57.14 49.92
C ALA A 417 -27.73 58.34 49.15
N VAL A 418 -28.24 58.08 47.94
CA VAL A 418 -28.89 59.10 47.12
C VAL A 418 -30.37 59.16 47.53
N PRO A 419 -30.89 60.32 47.98
CA PRO A 419 -32.29 60.45 48.34
C PRO A 419 -33.19 60.26 47.09
N PRO A 420 -34.37 59.62 47.23
CA PRO A 420 -35.34 59.55 46.14
C PRO A 420 -35.81 60.97 45.79
N LYS A 421 -35.75 61.35 44.51
CA LYS A 421 -36.26 62.64 44.05
C LYS A 421 -37.76 62.75 44.32
N ALA A 422 -38.19 63.78 45.05
CA ALA A 422 -39.58 64.22 45.07
C ALA A 422 -39.96 64.73 43.66
N VAL A 423 -41.12 64.32 43.17
CA VAL A 423 -41.71 64.79 41.91
C VAL A 423 -42.50 66.05 42.24
N ASP A 424 -42.13 67.19 41.65
CA ASP A 424 -42.89 68.45 41.76
C ASP A 424 -44.17 68.36 40.92
N GLU A 425 -45.34 68.36 41.56
CA GLU A 425 -46.62 68.76 40.96
C GLU A 425 -47.09 70.08 41.59
N ILE A 426 -47.29 71.09 40.74
CA ILE A 426 -47.75 72.44 41.10
C ILE A 426 -49.26 72.52 40.81
N THR A 427 -50.10 72.91 41.78
CA THR A 427 -51.14 73.97 41.56
C THR A 427 -51.80 74.50 42.86
N GLU A 428 -51.68 75.82 43.02
CA GLU A 428 -52.57 76.86 43.55
C GLU A 428 -53.56 76.65 44.72
N GLY A 429 -53.50 77.55 45.72
CA GLY A 429 -54.69 78.02 46.44
C GLY A 429 -54.52 78.50 47.90
N SER A 430 -54.58 79.82 48.10
CA SER A 430 -55.04 80.58 49.30
C SER A 430 -54.30 80.51 50.66
N THR A 431 -53.81 81.71 51.06
CA THR A 431 -53.77 82.34 52.39
C THR A 431 -54.15 81.54 53.65
N GLU A 432 -53.24 81.43 54.61
CA GLU A 432 -53.33 82.10 55.94
C GLU A 432 -52.07 81.83 56.80
N THR A 433 -51.68 82.85 57.56
CA THR A 433 -50.59 82.90 58.55
C THR A 433 -50.78 81.95 59.74
N ARG A 434 -49.71 81.28 60.20
CA ARG A 434 -49.39 81.12 61.64
C ARG A 434 -47.99 80.53 61.91
N ASP A 435 -47.42 81.02 62.99
CA ASP A 435 -46.09 80.76 63.53
C ASP A 435 -45.77 79.29 63.80
N ALA A 436 -44.51 78.89 63.57
CA ALA A 436 -43.68 78.19 64.56
C ALA A 436 -42.27 77.93 64.02
N GLU A 437 -41.32 78.54 64.72
CA GLU A 437 -39.88 78.31 64.75
C GLU A 437 -39.52 76.82 64.93
N ILE A 438 -38.55 76.28 64.18
CA ILE A 438 -37.46 75.40 64.65
C ILE A 438 -36.47 75.15 63.50
N VAL A 439 -35.21 75.42 63.83
CA VAL A 439 -33.96 75.38 63.06
C VAL A 439 -33.73 74.07 62.30
N SER A 440 -33.40 74.15 61.00
CA SER A 440 -32.72 73.09 60.27
C SER A 440 -31.74 73.68 59.24
N GLU A 441 -30.47 73.37 59.45
CA GLU A 441 -29.31 73.80 58.67
C GLU A 441 -29.31 73.08 57.32
N GLN A 442 -29.75 73.77 56.25
CA GLN A 442 -29.75 73.27 54.89
C GLN A 442 -28.34 73.33 54.28
N VAL A 443 -27.72 72.16 54.08
CA VAL A 443 -26.52 72.02 53.25
C VAL A 443 -26.91 72.11 51.78
N PHE A 444 -26.44 73.18 51.14
CA PHE A 444 -26.63 73.54 49.74
C PHE A 444 -25.87 72.55 48.82
N LEU A 445 -26.57 71.65 48.12
CA LEU A 445 -26.00 70.85 47.03
C LEU A 445 -25.97 71.69 45.74
N ARG A 446 -24.84 72.34 45.48
CA ARG A 446 -24.58 73.06 44.22
C ARG A 446 -24.14 72.06 43.15
N LYS A 447 -24.75 72.16 41.97
CA LYS A 447 -24.42 71.42 40.74
C LYS A 447 -22.95 71.65 40.36
N LEU A 448 -22.14 70.60 40.32
CA LEU A 448 -20.74 70.69 39.88
C LEU A 448 -20.66 71.00 38.38
N ASP A 449 -19.91 72.06 38.07
CA ASP A 449 -19.70 72.62 36.74
C ASP A 449 -18.68 71.78 35.94
N SER A 450 -18.99 71.48 34.68
CA SER A 450 -18.33 70.44 33.87
C SER A 450 -16.98 70.87 33.26
N LYS A 451 -16.22 71.77 33.90
CA LYS A 451 -15.13 72.49 33.21
C LYS A 451 -13.72 72.35 33.78
N ARG A 452 -13.45 71.46 34.74
CA ARG A 452 -12.07 71.19 35.15
C ARG A 452 -11.83 69.73 35.51
N LEU A 453 -11.69 68.88 34.49
CA LEU A 453 -11.08 67.55 34.64
C LEU A 453 -10.20 67.26 33.42
N TYR A 454 -9.08 67.97 33.33
CA TYR A 454 -7.87 67.49 32.65
C TYR A 454 -6.69 67.76 33.58
N ARG A 455 -6.23 66.71 34.26
CA ARG A 455 -4.81 66.35 34.25
C ARG A 455 -4.65 64.89 34.63
#